data_AF-A0AAW5LBV5-F1
#
_entry.id   AF-A0AAW5LBV5-F1
#
_cell.length_a   1.000
_cell.length_b   1.000
_cell.length_c   1.000
_cell.angle_alpha   90.00
_cell.angle_beta   90.00
_cell.angle_gamma   90.00
#
_symmetry.space_group_name_H-M   'P 1'
#
loop_
_entity.id
_entity.type
_entity.pdbx_description
1 polymer ?
#
loop_
_entity_poly.entity_id
_entity_poly.type
_entity_poly.pdbx_seq_one_letter_code
_entity_poly.pdbx_strand_id
1 'polypeptide(L)' 'MKALFKNWLIAQNSYFINEFGIDCILSKVNSNLKVINSNKEETEILAILLGTFFETITVFEA' A
#
# COMPACT_ATOMS: atom_id res chain seq x y z
N MET A 1 -7.72 5.91 -6.49
CA MET A 1 -7.25 4.89 -5.53
C MET A 1 -5.77 5.06 -5.18
N LYS A 2 -4.86 5.11 -6.15
CA LYS A 2 -3.42 5.27 -5.89
C LYS A 2 -3.04 6.50 -5.03
N ALA A 3 -3.72 7.64 -5.21
CA ALA A 3 -3.51 8.83 -4.37
C ALA A 3 -3.99 8.63 -2.91
N LEU A 4 -5.12 7.95 -2.69
CA LEU A 4 -5.61 7.62 -1.35
C LEU A 4 -4.66 6.67 -0.62
N PHE A 5 -4.16 5.67 -1.35
CA PHE A 5 -3.16 4.75 -0.82
C PHE A 5 -1.87 5.46 -0.43
N LYS A 6 -1.38 6.40 -1.25
CA LYS A 6 -0.24 7.26 -0.90
C LYS A 6 -0.49 8.00 0.41
N ASN A 7 -1.64 8.66 0.56
CA ASN A 7 -1.96 9.38 1.79
C ASN A 7 -2.09 8.45 3.00
N TRP A 8 -2.66 7.26 2.82
CA TRP A 8 -2.75 6.25 3.87
C TRP A 8 -1.36 5.75 4.29
N LEU A 9 -0.45 5.50 3.36
CA LEU A 9 0.94 5.13 3.65
C LEU A 9 1.65 6.21 4.48
N ILE A 10 1.44 7.49 4.14
CA ILE A 10 1.97 8.62 4.92
C ILE A 10 1.35 8.64 6.33
N ALA A 11 0.03 8.43 6.43
CA ALA A 11 -0.71 8.46 7.68
C ALA A 11 -0.34 7.31 8.63
N GLN A 12 0.02 6.14 8.08
CA GLN A 12 0.49 5.01 8.89
C GLN A 12 1.78 5.33 9.65
N ASN A 13 2.60 6.28 9.15
CA ASN A 13 3.86 6.69 9.76
C ASN A 13 4.72 5.52 10.29
N SER A 14 4.66 4.38 9.58
CA SER A 14 5.32 3.16 10.01
C SER A 14 6.79 3.24 9.63
N TYR A 15 7.66 2.86 10.57
CA TYR A 15 9.11 2.77 10.34
C TYR A 15 9.42 1.96 9.07
N PHE A 16 8.66 0.88 8.84
CA PHE A 16 8.82 0.03 7.65
C PHE A 16 8.53 0.78 6.34
N ILE A 17 7.47 1.59 6.29
CA ILE A 17 7.11 2.37 5.10
C ILE A 17 8.13 3.48 4.84
N ASN A 18 8.65 4.08 5.92
CA ASN A 18 9.68 5.12 5.82
C ASN A 18 11.03 4.55 5.37
N GLU A 19 11.43 3.34 5.81
CA GLU A 19 12.63 2.66 5.31
C GLU A 19 12.49 2.17 3.87
N PHE A 20 11.35 1.54 3.52
CA PHE A 20 11.15 1.03 2.17
C PHE A 20 10.94 2.14 1.14
N GLY A 21 10.43 3.29 1.59
CA GLY A 21 10.11 4.43 0.76
C GLY A 21 8.75 4.28 0.08
N ILE A 22 7.88 5.27 0.28
CA ILE A 22 6.53 5.33 -0.31
C ILE A 22 6.60 5.27 -1.84
N ASP A 23 7.61 5.90 -2.44
CA ASP A 23 7.79 5.91 -3.90
C ASP A 23 8.12 4.52 -4.45
N CYS A 24 8.92 3.73 -3.71
CA CYS A 24 9.24 2.34 -4.04
C CYS A 24 7.97 1.47 -4.02
N ILE A 25 7.17 1.59 -2.97
CA ILE A 25 5.89 0.88 -2.84
C ILE A 25 4.94 1.28 -3.98
N LEU A 26 4.83 2.58 -4.28
CA LEU A 26 3.98 3.10 -5.35
C LEU A 26 4.45 2.69 -6.74
N SER A 27 5.75 2.48 -6.95
CA SER A 27 6.29 1.98 -8.22
C SER A 27 5.86 0.54 -8.49
N LYS A 28 5.67 -0.25 -7.43
CA LYS A 28 5.30 -1.67 -7.50
C LYS A 28 3.81 -1.94 -7.69
N VAL A 29 2.97 -0.92 -7.50
CA VAL A 29 1.52 -1.02 -7.66
C VAL A 29 1.01 -0.12 -8.78
N ASN A 30 0.02 -0.59 -9.53
CA ASN A 30 -0.63 0.21 -10.57
C ASN A 30 -1.69 1.18 -10.01
N SER A 31 -2.35 1.93 -10.89
CA SER A 31 -3.43 2.88 -10.53
C SER A 31 -4.60 2.23 -9.80
N ASN A 32 -4.81 0.93 -10.01
CA ASN A 32 -5.85 0.10 -9.40
C ASN A 32 -5.34 -0.68 -8.18
N LEU A 33 -4.17 -0.29 -7.64
CA LEU A 33 -3.57 -0.94 -6.48
C LEU A 33 -3.33 -2.44 -6.67
N LYS A 34 -3.09 -2.88 -7.90
CA LYS A 34 -2.61 -4.23 -8.19
C LYS A 34 -1.09 -4.22 -8.24
N VAL A 35 -0.47 -5.23 -7.62
CA VAL A 35 0.97 -5.47 -7.70
C VAL A 35 1.33 -5.81 -9.15
N ILE A 36 2.26 -5.05 -9.73
CA ILE A 36 2.67 -5.21 -11.14
C ILE A 36 4.16 -5.55 -11.32
N ASN A 37 5.02 -5.28 -10.33
CA ASN A 37 6.46 -5.46 -10.49
C ASN A 37 7.17 -5.75 -9.15
N SER A 38 6.88 -6.91 -8.57
CA SER A 38 7.40 -7.35 -7.26
C SER A 38 7.82 -8.80 -7.28
N ASN A 39 8.78 -9.17 -6.42
CA ASN A 39 9.11 -10.57 -6.18
C ASN A 39 8.02 -11.26 -5.32
N LYS A 40 8.16 -12.56 -5.03
CA LYS A 40 7.16 -13.32 -4.27
C LYS A 40 6.93 -12.76 -2.86
N GLU A 41 7.99 -12.55 -2.10
CA GLU A 41 7.92 -12.00 -0.73
C GLU A 41 7.34 -10.59 -0.70
N GLU A 42 7.78 -9.73 -1.61
CA GLU A 42 7.27 -8.37 -1.76
C GLU A 42 5.81 -8.35 -2.17
N THR A 43 5.38 -9.30 -3.00
CA THR A 43 3.98 -9.45 -3.39
C THR A 43 3.13 -9.84 -2.20
N GLU A 44 3.60 -10.74 -1.34
CA GLU A 44 2.89 -11.10 -0.10
C GLU A 44 2.78 -9.92 0.86
N ILE A 45 3.88 -9.18 1.08
CA ILE A 45 3.89 -7.97 1.93
C ILE A 45 2.94 -6.90 1.35
N LEU A 46 3.01 -6.63 0.04
CA LEU A 46 2.13 -5.67 -0.62
C LEU A 46 0.67 -6.12 -0.57
N ALA A 47 0.37 -7.40 -0.73
CA ALA A 47 -0.99 -7.92 -0.64
C ALA A 47 -1.58 -7.72 0.76
N ILE A 48 -0.79 -7.96 1.82
CA ILE A 48 -1.20 -7.68 3.20
C ILE A 48 -1.45 -6.18 3.38
N LEU A 49 -0.50 -5.34 2.94
CA LEU A 49 -0.59 -3.89 3.07
C LEU A 49 -1.83 -3.32 2.36
N LEU A 50 -2.11 -3.83 1.15
CA LEU A 50 -3.29 -3.49 0.38
C LEU A 50 -4.57 -3.99 1.04
N GLY A 51 -4.56 -5.21 1.58
CA GLY A 51 -5.66 -5.75 2.37
C GLY A 51 -6.02 -4.85 3.56
N THR A 52 -5.02 -4.48 4.37
CA THR A 52 -5.19 -3.56 5.50
C THR A 52 -5.68 -2.19 5.04
N PHE A 53 -5.18 -1.68 3.91
CA PHE A 53 -5.69 -0.46 3.31
C PHE A 53 -7.18 -0.60 2.98
N PHE A 54 -7.58 -1.64 2.24
CA PHE A 54 -8.98 -1.87 1.86
C PHE A 54 -9.89 -2.03 3.08
N GLU A 55 -9.47 -2.76 4.12
CA GLU A 55 -10.21 -2.84 5.38
C GLU A 55 -10.36 -1.46 6.03
N THR A 56 -9.29 -0.66 6.07
CA THR A 56 -9.33 0.68 6.67
C THR A 56 -10.34 1.57 5.95
N ILE A 57 -10.32 1.64 4.61
CA ILE A 57 -11.29 2.47 3.87
C ILE A 57 -12.72 1.91 3.92
N THR A 58 -12.90 0.61 4.05
CA THR A 58 -14.24 0.00 4.19
C THR A 58 -14.87 0.31 5.56
N VAL A 59 -14.06 0.45 6.61
CA VAL A 59 -14.54 0.80 7.96
C VAL A 59 -15.01 2.26 8.08
N PHE A 60 -14.58 3.16 7.17
CA PHE A 60 -15.03 4.56 7.18
C PHE A 60 -16.38 4.82 6.47
N GLU A 61 -17.01 3.79 5.88
CA GLU A 61 -18.35 3.87 5.25
C GLU A 61 -19.48 3.23 6.08
N ALA A 62 -19.28 2.97 7.38
CA ALA A 62 -20.29 2.41 8.28
C ALA A 62 -20.94 3.45 9.22
#